data_AF-A0A329MIM2-F1
#
_entry.id   AF-A0A329MIM2-F1
#
_cell.length_a   1.000
_cell.length_b   1.000
_cell.length_c   1.000
_cell.angle_alpha   90.00
_cell.angle_beta   90.00
_cell.angle_gamma   90.00
#
_symmetry.space_group_name_H-M   'P 1'
#
loop_
_entity.id
_entity.type
_entity.pdbx_description
1 polymer ?
#
loop_
_entity_poly.entity_id
_entity_poly.type
_entity_poly.pdbx_seq_one_letter_code
_entity_poly.pdbx_strand_id
1 'polypeptide(L)'
;MIRKPFLPSCVFRRSMSRRGMAGEGVRLSAAEPKVPAMKPESKKRRGSRALLILLVLFFVTVLIILFFQSPVSKLSEIEISGNELVSSETIGQASAVAVGDQFFAFSSGEVEKRIKKLPMIESVEVTKSFPGHMSIVVKEYPRVAFQFTSDGSVQVLLVDGSSTAVPVSGIPFDKPILSGWSDDDPLKLKLLQTLADIPPAILSDVSEIKPDPSDAYADKIKMYTRSQFEVSTTIGYLPEKLPYLGYMINSLKDQNKTSGVISMFEQVRGEAIPLDTGAKDTKKAGDTKKNDNKKEPTPKTTPKPTPTPTKSATPKPKPTPTQRDVKGN
;
A
#
# COMPACT_ATOMS: atom_id res chain seq x y z
N MET A 1 12.74 -2.34 39.51
CA MET A 1 14.10 -2.75 39.91
C MET A 1 15.02 -2.33 38.76
N ILE A 2 16.02 -1.43 38.83
CA ILE A 2 16.96 -1.02 39.87
C ILE A 2 17.39 0.45 39.64
N ARG A 3 17.19 1.25 40.69
CA ARG A 3 17.87 2.45 41.22
C ARG A 3 18.94 3.20 40.39
N LYS A 4 18.66 4.48 40.16
CA LYS A 4 19.62 5.60 40.07
C LYS A 4 20.25 5.86 41.46
N PRO A 5 21.53 6.29 41.58
CA PRO A 5 22.04 7.02 42.73
C PRO A 5 22.18 8.52 42.39
N PHE A 6 21.54 9.44 43.11
CA PHE A 6 21.90 10.00 44.43
C PHE A 6 23.06 11.01 44.40
N LEU A 7 22.70 12.29 44.41
CA LEU A 7 23.36 13.36 45.16
C LEU A 7 22.50 13.63 46.41
N PRO A 8 23.09 13.89 47.58
CA PRO A 8 22.98 15.22 48.18
C PRO A 8 24.27 15.64 48.94
N SER A 9 24.67 16.90 48.84
CA SER A 9 24.41 17.99 49.81
C SER A 9 25.11 17.85 51.17
N CYS A 10 26.00 18.80 51.44
CA CYS A 10 26.17 19.59 52.67
C CYS A 10 25.95 18.89 54.03
N VAL A 11 26.91 18.95 54.96
CA VAL A 11 26.70 19.49 56.32
C VAL A 11 28.06 19.79 57.00
N PHE A 12 28.11 21.00 57.51
CA PHE A 12 29.03 21.62 58.45
C PHE A 12 28.96 20.97 59.85
N ARG A 13 30.09 20.61 60.48
CA ARG A 13 30.13 20.44 61.95
C ARG A 13 31.45 20.84 62.56
N ARG A 14 31.32 21.79 63.49
CA ARG A 14 32.31 22.40 64.38
C ARG A 14 32.47 21.49 65.61
N SER A 15 33.68 21.30 66.13
CA SER A 15 33.88 20.69 67.45
C SER A 15 35.19 21.15 68.12
N MET A 16 35.00 21.73 69.30
CA MET A 16 35.81 21.80 70.54
C MET A 16 37.33 21.58 70.44
N SER A 17 38.16 22.55 70.87
CA SER A 17 38.45 22.93 72.27
C SER A 17 39.23 21.86 73.04
N ARG A 18 40.55 22.06 73.18
CA ARG A 18 41.33 21.66 74.36
C ARG A 18 42.43 22.67 74.67
N ARG A 19 42.46 23.03 75.96
CA ARG A 19 43.44 23.83 76.70
C ARG A 19 44.80 23.13 76.78
N GLY A 20 45.87 23.93 76.81
CA GLY A 20 47.20 23.55 77.28
C GLY A 20 47.95 24.81 77.71
N MET A 21 48.41 24.85 78.97
CA MET A 21 49.01 25.99 79.66
C MET A 21 50.54 26.12 79.43
N ALA A 22 51.02 27.32 79.76
CA ALA A 22 52.31 27.67 80.38
C ALA A 22 53.57 27.73 79.50
N GLY A 23 54.26 28.87 79.63
CA GLY A 23 55.56 29.12 79.04
C GLY A 23 55.88 30.62 79.03
N GLU A 24 56.16 31.17 80.20
CA GLU A 24 56.62 32.54 80.42
C GLU A 24 58.09 32.67 79.97
N GLY A 25 58.40 33.74 79.23
CA GLY A 25 59.74 34.01 78.71
C GLY A 25 59.85 35.41 78.13
N VAL A 26 60.23 36.36 78.98
CA VAL A 26 60.50 37.77 78.64
C VAL A 26 61.85 37.88 77.93
N ARG A 27 61.88 38.42 76.71
CA ARG A 27 63.03 39.16 76.16
C ARG A 27 62.54 40.32 75.29
N LEU A 28 62.82 41.54 75.74
CA LEU A 28 62.77 42.76 74.93
C LEU A 28 63.93 42.73 73.92
N SER A 29 63.63 42.94 72.63
CA SER A 29 64.57 43.56 71.69
C SER A 29 63.88 44.03 70.42
N ALA A 30 64.27 45.24 70.00
CA ALA A 30 64.19 45.82 68.66
C ALA A 30 62.80 46.14 68.06
N ALA A 31 62.51 47.44 68.06
CA ALA A 31 61.53 48.05 67.18
C ALA A 31 62.04 48.03 65.72
N GLU A 32 61.34 47.29 64.86
CA GLU A 32 61.29 47.52 63.41
C GLU A 32 59.83 47.83 63.03
N PRO A 33 59.53 48.87 62.24
CA PRO A 33 58.19 49.08 61.72
C PRO A 33 57.93 48.03 60.63
N LYS A 34 57.41 46.88 61.03
CA LYS A 34 56.89 45.85 60.12
C LYS A 34 55.61 46.40 59.50
N VAL A 35 55.73 47.05 58.35
CA VAL A 35 54.59 47.38 57.49
C VAL A 35 53.76 46.11 57.30
N PRO A 36 52.44 46.13 57.56
CA PRO A 36 51.61 44.97 57.32
C PRO A 36 51.59 44.74 55.80
N ALA A 37 52.30 43.72 55.34
CA ALA A 37 52.19 43.24 53.98
C ALA A 37 50.73 42.79 53.76
N MET A 38 49.95 43.64 53.10
CA MET A 38 48.60 43.30 52.67
C MET A 38 48.72 42.06 51.79
N LYS A 39 48.13 40.94 52.24
CA LYS A 39 47.98 39.75 51.41
C LYS A 39 47.27 40.20 50.13
N PRO A 40 47.82 39.95 48.92
CA PRO A 40 47.06 40.21 47.72
C PRO A 40 45.84 39.29 47.76
N GLU A 41 44.69 39.89 48.10
CA GLU A 41 43.36 39.33 47.88
C GLU A 41 43.30 39.00 46.39
N SER A 42 43.64 37.76 46.04
CA SER A 42 43.43 37.25 44.70
C SER A 42 41.93 37.15 44.51
N LYS A 43 41.32 38.28 44.10
CA LYS A 43 39.93 38.35 43.66
C LYS A 43 39.75 37.25 42.62
N LYS A 44 39.17 36.13 43.04
CA LYS A 44 38.86 34.99 42.17
C LYS A 44 38.10 35.56 40.98
N ARG A 45 38.70 35.45 39.78
CA ARG A 45 38.18 35.82 38.45
C ARG A 45 36.90 35.04 38.09
N ARG A 46 35.88 35.06 38.94
CA ARG A 46 34.60 34.37 38.73
C ARG A 46 33.69 35.14 37.76
N GLY A 47 33.90 36.44 37.57
CA GLY A 47 33.13 37.26 36.62
C GLY A 47 33.49 37.07 35.14
N SER A 48 34.75 36.74 34.82
CA SER A 48 35.19 36.65 33.42
C SER A 48 34.64 35.41 32.69
N ARG A 49 34.37 34.31 33.40
CA ARG A 49 33.77 33.10 32.81
C ARG A 49 32.31 33.33 32.44
N ALA A 50 31.54 34.01 33.30
CA ALA A 50 30.16 34.36 33.01
C ALA A 50 30.07 35.32 31.80
N LEU A 51 30.98 36.30 31.72
CA LEU A 51 31.06 37.22 30.59
C LEU A 51 31.46 36.52 29.28
N LEU A 52 32.36 35.54 29.35
CA LEU A 52 32.74 34.72 28.19
C LEU A 52 31.60 33.82 27.73
N ILE A 53 30.86 33.19 28.66
CA ILE A 53 29.67 32.40 28.33
C ILE A 53 28.61 33.29 27.65
N LEU A 54 28.37 34.49 28.17
CA LEU A 54 27.43 35.44 27.56
C LEU A 54 27.87 35.85 26.15
N LEU A 55 29.17 36.13 25.96
CA LEU A 55 29.74 36.47 24.65
C LEU A 55 29.58 35.31 23.65
N VAL A 56 29.89 34.08 24.08
CA VAL A 56 29.71 32.88 23.24
C VAL A 56 28.24 32.68 22.91
N LEU A 57 27.33 32.81 23.88
CA LEU A 57 25.88 32.68 23.65
C LEU A 57 25.39 33.74 22.65
N PHE A 58 25.89 34.97 22.74
CA PHE A 58 25.57 36.03 21.78
C PHE A 58 26.01 35.66 20.36
N PHE A 59 27.27 35.23 20.17
CA PHE A 59 27.76 34.81 18.86
C PHE A 59 26.99 33.60 18.32
N VAL A 60 26.69 32.61 19.15
CA VAL A 60 25.87 31.44 18.78
C VAL A 60 24.49 31.87 18.31
N THR A 61 23.84 32.80 19.00
CA THR A 61 22.51 33.30 18.63
C THR A 61 22.56 34.02 17.27
N VAL A 62 23.57 34.86 17.04
CA VAL A 62 23.78 35.54 15.75
C VAL A 62 24.04 34.54 14.62
N LEU A 63 24.86 33.51 14.86
CA LEU A 63 25.13 32.42 13.91
C LEU A 63 23.86 31.65 13.55
N ILE A 64 22.99 31.37 14.52
CA ILE A 64 21.70 30.71 14.28
C ILE A 64 20.83 31.56 13.36
N ILE A 65 20.70 32.87 13.62
CA ILE A 65 19.88 33.76 12.78
C ILE A 65 20.44 33.83 11.35
N LEU A 66 21.75 33.98 11.19
CA LEU A 66 22.42 33.96 9.89
C LEU A 66 22.23 32.62 9.16
N PHE A 67 22.25 31.51 9.90
CA PHE A 67 21.99 30.19 9.34
C PHE A 67 20.58 30.08 8.75
N PHE A 68 19.54 30.54 9.46
CA PHE A 68 18.17 30.58 8.93
C PHE A 68 17.98 31.55 7.75
N GLN A 69 18.86 32.53 7.59
CA GLN A 69 18.85 33.42 6.41
C GLN A 69 19.63 32.83 5.23
N SER A 70 20.50 31.85 5.47
CA SER A 70 21.34 31.21 4.46
C SER A 70 20.53 30.29 3.53
N PRO A 71 20.90 30.18 2.23
CA PRO A 71 20.31 29.22 1.29
C PRO A 71 20.36 27.77 1.78
N VAL A 72 21.34 27.43 2.62
CA VAL A 72 21.51 26.08 3.19
C VAL A 72 20.33 25.66 4.07
N SER A 73 19.59 26.61 4.64
CA SER A 73 18.41 26.35 5.46
C SER A 73 17.11 26.26 4.66
N LYS A 74 17.17 26.46 3.34
CA LYS A 74 16.03 26.42 2.44
C LYS A 74 15.92 25.07 1.75
N LEU A 75 14.71 24.72 1.36
CA LEU A 75 14.44 23.59 0.51
C LEU A 75 14.86 23.91 -0.93
N SER A 76 15.80 23.14 -1.46
CA SER A 76 16.35 23.31 -2.81
C SER A 76 15.63 22.45 -3.84
N GLU A 77 15.21 21.23 -3.47
CA GLU A 77 14.65 20.27 -4.42
C GLU A 77 13.58 19.39 -3.76
N ILE A 78 12.53 19.10 -4.53
CA ILE A 78 11.46 18.16 -4.18
C ILE A 78 11.39 17.11 -5.27
N GLU A 79 11.69 15.87 -4.91
CA GLU A 79 11.57 14.71 -5.78
C GLU A 79 10.27 13.98 -5.45
N ILE A 80 9.41 13.76 -6.45
CA ILE A 80 8.15 13.02 -6.31
C ILE A 80 8.23 11.78 -7.18
N SER A 81 7.96 10.61 -6.59
CA SER A 81 8.01 9.33 -7.29
C SER A 81 6.88 8.39 -6.85
N GLY A 82 6.61 7.37 -7.68
CA GLY A 82 5.59 6.35 -7.43
C GLY A 82 4.17 6.75 -7.83
N ASN A 83 4.01 7.90 -8.50
CA ASN A 83 2.73 8.36 -9.02
C ASN A 83 2.50 7.92 -10.48
N GLU A 84 1.32 7.37 -10.78
CA GLU A 84 0.91 6.93 -12.13
C GLU A 84 -0.41 7.60 -12.54
N LEU A 85 -1.41 7.60 -11.65
CA LEU A 85 -2.72 8.21 -11.86
C LEU A 85 -2.75 9.68 -11.41
N VAL A 86 -2.06 10.01 -10.31
CA VAL A 86 -2.03 11.38 -9.78
C VAL A 86 -0.80 12.10 -10.34
N SER A 87 -0.96 13.36 -10.80
CA SER A 87 0.17 14.13 -11.28
C SER A 87 1.08 14.58 -10.14
N SER A 88 2.38 14.71 -10.41
CA SER A 88 3.35 15.24 -9.43
C SER A 88 3.00 16.67 -9.01
N GLU A 89 2.35 17.45 -9.89
CA GLU A 89 1.85 18.78 -9.59
C GLU A 89 0.73 18.75 -8.53
N THR A 90 -0.23 17.82 -8.66
CA THR A 90 -1.30 17.66 -7.67
C THR A 90 -0.76 17.20 -6.32
N ILE A 91 0.22 16.30 -6.31
CA ILE A 91 0.91 15.87 -5.08
C ILE A 91 1.69 17.03 -4.45
N GLY A 92 2.41 17.81 -5.26
CA GLY A 92 3.13 19.01 -4.82
C GLY A 92 2.20 20.04 -4.20
N GLN A 93 1.06 20.33 -4.84
CA GLN A 93 0.03 21.21 -4.30
C GLN A 93 -0.56 20.68 -2.98
N ALA A 94 -0.87 19.39 -2.91
CA ALA A 94 -1.39 18.76 -1.71
C ALA A 94 -0.38 18.78 -0.54
N SER A 95 0.92 18.74 -0.82
CA SER A 95 1.98 18.84 0.20
C SER A 95 1.97 20.18 0.93
N ALA A 96 1.52 21.25 0.24
CA ALA A 96 1.62 22.65 0.68
C ALA A 96 3.06 23.04 1.09
N VAL A 97 4.03 22.58 0.30
CA VAL A 97 5.46 22.89 0.43
C VAL A 97 6.00 23.25 -0.96
N ALA A 98 6.77 24.32 -1.04
CA ALA A 98 7.40 24.78 -2.27
C ALA A 98 8.93 24.84 -2.13
N VAL A 99 9.61 24.76 -3.27
CA VAL A 99 11.05 25.06 -3.35
C VAL A 99 11.30 26.48 -2.86
N GLY A 100 12.26 26.66 -1.97
CA GLY A 100 12.57 27.93 -1.30
C GLY A 100 12.01 28.07 0.12
N ASP A 101 11.08 27.20 0.53
CA ASP A 101 10.55 27.16 1.89
C ASP A 101 11.63 26.81 2.92
N GLN A 102 11.39 27.19 4.18
CA GLN A 102 12.31 26.86 5.27
C GLN A 102 12.32 25.34 5.53
N PHE A 103 13.48 24.70 5.42
CA PHE A 103 13.61 23.24 5.56
C PHE A 103 13.08 22.71 6.91
N PHE A 104 13.18 23.51 7.98
CA PHE A 104 12.76 23.17 9.34
C PHE A 104 11.35 23.68 9.72
N ALA A 105 10.64 24.41 8.84
CA ALA A 105 9.33 24.98 9.18
C ALA A 105 8.19 23.96 9.21
N PHE A 106 8.36 22.81 8.57
CA PHE A 106 7.34 21.76 8.45
C PHE A 106 7.92 20.40 8.83
N SER A 107 7.08 19.52 9.35
CA SER A 107 7.45 18.13 9.65
C SER A 107 7.08 17.19 8.50
N SER A 108 7.86 16.12 8.27
CA SER A 108 7.53 15.11 7.26
C SER A 108 6.14 14.50 7.48
N GLY A 109 5.82 14.18 8.74
CA GLY A 109 4.53 13.58 9.08
C GLY A 109 3.32 14.50 8.87
N GLU A 110 3.49 15.82 8.91
CA GLU A 110 2.41 16.75 8.50
C GLU A 110 2.19 16.73 6.99
N VAL A 111 3.28 16.69 6.21
CA VAL A 111 3.20 16.61 4.76
C VAL A 111 2.55 15.29 4.32
N GLU A 112 2.99 14.17 4.89
CA GLU A 112 2.38 12.85 4.65
C GLU A 112 0.88 12.86 4.90
N LYS A 113 0.43 13.44 6.02
CA LYS A 113 -0.99 13.56 6.36
C LYS A 113 -1.78 14.41 5.38
N ARG A 114 -1.17 15.44 4.77
CA ARG A 114 -1.86 16.26 3.77
C ARG A 114 -1.98 15.51 2.45
N ILE A 115 -0.90 14.87 2.00
CA ILE A 115 -0.88 14.10 0.75
C ILE A 115 -1.81 12.89 0.84
N LYS A 116 -1.83 12.17 1.98
CA LYS A 116 -2.72 11.01 2.22
C LYS A 116 -4.22 11.34 2.19
N LYS A 117 -4.61 12.62 2.18
CA LYS A 117 -6.03 13.01 1.98
C LYS A 117 -6.48 12.85 0.54
N LEU A 118 -5.56 12.70 -0.41
CA LEU A 118 -5.91 12.40 -1.79
C LEU A 118 -6.48 10.98 -1.85
N PRO A 119 -7.66 10.79 -2.47
CA PRO A 119 -8.38 9.51 -2.40
C PRO A 119 -7.64 8.35 -3.06
N MET A 120 -6.81 8.62 -4.07
CA MET A 120 -6.11 7.58 -4.83
C MET A 120 -4.83 7.06 -4.15
N ILE A 121 -4.44 7.65 -3.02
CA ILE A 121 -3.17 7.37 -2.36
C ILE A 121 -3.37 6.36 -1.21
N GLU A 122 -2.72 5.20 -1.32
CA GLU A 122 -2.68 4.16 -0.29
C GLU A 122 -1.72 4.56 0.85
N SER A 123 -0.50 4.95 0.50
CA SER A 123 0.53 5.35 1.46
C SER A 123 1.47 6.41 0.91
N VAL A 124 2.09 7.17 1.81
CA VAL A 124 3.07 8.22 1.49
C VAL A 124 4.22 8.08 2.46
N GLU A 125 5.44 8.19 1.94
CA GLU A 125 6.66 8.29 2.72
C GLU A 125 7.38 9.59 2.34
N VAL A 126 7.65 10.43 3.34
CA VAL A 126 8.35 11.71 3.14
C VAL A 126 9.68 11.70 3.86
N THR A 127 10.76 11.64 3.09
CA THR A 127 12.12 11.71 3.61
C THR A 127 12.72 13.07 3.36
N LYS A 128 13.32 13.65 4.40
CA LYS A 128 14.05 14.92 4.34
C LYS A 128 15.55 14.66 4.47
N SER A 129 16.31 15.11 3.48
CA SER A 129 17.76 14.94 3.42
C SER A 129 18.43 16.31 3.39
N PHE A 130 19.22 16.61 4.42
CA PHE A 130 19.97 17.85 4.48
C PHE A 130 21.28 17.71 3.67
N PRO A 131 21.66 18.70 2.83
CA PRO A 131 21.06 20.04 2.71
C PRO A 131 19.94 20.13 1.65
N GLY A 132 18.75 20.59 2.06
CA GLY A 132 17.74 21.11 1.12
C GLY A 132 17.02 20.11 0.21
N HIS A 133 17.15 18.79 0.40
CA HIS A 133 16.45 17.79 -0.43
C HIS A 133 15.26 17.18 0.32
N MET A 134 14.17 16.94 -0.41
CA MET A 134 12.99 16.24 0.08
C MET A 134 12.51 15.25 -0.97
N SER A 135 12.36 13.99 -0.55
CA SER A 135 11.83 12.92 -1.38
C SER A 135 10.45 12.53 -0.88
N ILE A 136 9.48 12.51 -1.78
CA ILE A 136 8.10 12.10 -1.56
C ILE A 136 7.87 10.85 -2.40
N VAL A 137 7.75 9.71 -1.73
CA VAL A 137 7.41 8.44 -2.36
C VAL A 137 5.95 8.16 -2.08
N VAL A 138 5.14 8.08 -3.14
CA VAL A 138 3.71 7.81 -3.06
C VAL A 138 3.46 6.38 -3.53
N LYS A 139 2.53 5.70 -2.86
CA LYS A 139 1.95 4.45 -3.33
C LYS A 139 0.47 4.69 -3.58
N GLU A 140 0.05 4.57 -4.84
CA GLU A 140 -1.36 4.67 -5.23
C GLU A 140 -2.07 3.32 -5.05
N TYR A 141 -3.39 3.34 -4.86
CA TYR A 141 -4.16 2.10 -4.87
C TYR A 141 -4.06 1.44 -6.26
N PRO A 142 -3.86 0.11 -6.34
CA PRO A 142 -3.80 -0.59 -7.62
C PRO A 142 -5.10 -0.40 -8.42
N ARG A 143 -4.97 -0.19 -9.73
CA ARG A 143 -6.12 -0.26 -10.62
C ARG A 143 -6.51 -1.72 -10.86
N VAL A 144 -7.79 -2.02 -10.73
CA VAL A 144 -8.31 -3.39 -10.88
C VAL A 144 -9.34 -3.55 -11.98
N ALA A 145 -10.04 -2.46 -12.34
CA ALA A 145 -11.03 -2.48 -13.41
C ALA A 145 -11.24 -1.09 -14.01
N PHE A 146 -12.01 -1.02 -15.09
CA PHE A 146 -12.53 0.21 -15.66
C PHE A 146 -14.06 0.25 -15.57
N GLN A 147 -14.65 1.43 -15.65
CA GLN A 147 -16.09 1.58 -15.85
C GLN A 147 -16.38 2.71 -16.82
N PHE A 148 -17.52 2.64 -17.51
CA PHE A 148 -18.01 3.76 -18.31
C PHE A 148 -19.00 4.56 -17.51
N THR A 149 -18.82 5.88 -17.48
CA THR A 149 -19.81 6.79 -16.91
C THR A 149 -20.94 7.01 -17.94
N SER A 150 -22.09 7.54 -17.48
CA SER A 150 -23.25 7.80 -18.33
C SER A 150 -22.99 8.77 -19.51
N ASP A 151 -21.92 9.57 -19.41
CA ASP A 151 -21.47 10.49 -20.46
C ASP A 151 -20.51 9.82 -21.48
N GLY A 152 -20.21 8.53 -21.32
CA GLY A 152 -19.29 7.77 -22.17
C GLY A 152 -17.81 7.92 -21.80
N SER A 153 -17.48 8.66 -20.73
CA SER A 153 -16.11 8.76 -20.23
C SER A 153 -15.67 7.45 -19.54
N VAL A 154 -14.36 7.17 -19.58
CA VAL A 154 -13.76 6.02 -18.91
C VAL A 154 -13.26 6.44 -17.53
N GLN A 155 -13.62 5.66 -16.52
CA GLN A 155 -13.07 5.77 -15.17
C GLN A 155 -12.27 4.53 -14.82
N VAL A 156 -11.18 4.72 -14.09
CA VAL A 156 -10.40 3.66 -13.46
C VAL A 156 -11.00 3.37 -12.09
N LEU A 157 -11.18 2.10 -11.77
CA LEU A 157 -11.61 1.61 -10.46
C LEU A 157 -10.41 1.03 -9.70
N LEU A 158 -10.27 1.50 -8.46
CA LEU A 158 -9.19 1.14 -7.56
C LEU A 158 -9.66 0.08 -6.55
N VAL A 159 -8.72 -0.62 -5.91
CA VAL A 159 -9.02 -1.71 -4.95
C VAL A 159 -9.92 -1.26 -3.79
N ASP A 160 -9.80 0.00 -3.37
CA ASP A 160 -10.58 0.57 -2.27
C ASP A 160 -12.02 0.93 -2.65
N GLY A 161 -12.38 0.79 -3.92
CA GLY A 161 -13.69 1.16 -4.47
C GLY A 161 -13.76 2.59 -4.99
N SER A 162 -12.70 3.39 -4.82
CA SER A 162 -12.65 4.74 -5.40
C SER A 162 -12.55 4.67 -6.93
N SER A 163 -13.06 5.71 -7.59
CA SER A 163 -12.97 5.85 -9.04
C SER A 163 -12.36 7.19 -9.43
N THR A 164 -11.66 7.21 -10.55
CA THR A 164 -11.14 8.45 -11.14
C THR A 164 -11.31 8.47 -12.64
N ALA A 165 -11.68 9.63 -13.18
CA ALA A 165 -11.63 9.86 -14.62
C ALA A 165 -10.18 9.91 -15.06
N VAL A 166 -9.84 9.19 -16.13
CA VAL A 166 -8.51 9.26 -16.73
C VAL A 166 -8.67 9.47 -18.24
N PRO A 167 -7.86 10.35 -18.86
CA PRO A 167 -7.80 10.42 -20.31
C PRO A 167 -7.49 9.04 -20.90
N VAL A 168 -8.28 8.63 -21.89
CA VAL A 168 -8.18 7.32 -22.57
C VAL A 168 -6.79 7.12 -23.21
N SER A 169 -6.07 8.21 -23.49
CA SER A 169 -4.73 8.19 -24.05
C SER A 169 -3.68 7.82 -22.99
N GLY A 170 -3.00 6.68 -23.16
CA GLY A 170 -1.79 6.33 -22.41
C GLY A 170 -1.94 5.21 -21.39
N ILE A 171 -3.16 4.74 -21.10
CA ILE A 171 -3.39 3.58 -20.23
C ILE A 171 -3.67 2.32 -21.07
N PRO A 172 -2.93 1.22 -20.87
CA PRO A 172 -3.27 -0.04 -21.52
C PRO A 172 -4.59 -0.56 -20.94
N PHE A 173 -5.52 -0.95 -21.81
CA PHE A 173 -6.73 -1.67 -21.39
C PHE A 173 -6.38 -3.12 -21.06
N ASP A 174 -5.73 -3.33 -19.91
CA ASP A 174 -5.25 -4.63 -19.42
C ASP A 174 -6.09 -5.19 -18.27
N LYS A 175 -7.20 -4.51 -17.94
CA LYS A 175 -8.15 -4.85 -16.88
C LYS A 175 -9.57 -4.93 -17.43
N PRO A 176 -10.46 -5.70 -16.77
CA PRO A 176 -11.85 -5.84 -17.18
C PRO A 176 -12.63 -4.54 -16.99
N ILE A 177 -13.72 -4.41 -17.76
CA ILE A 177 -14.71 -3.35 -17.61
C ILE A 177 -15.86 -3.83 -16.72
N LEU A 178 -16.22 -3.07 -15.70
CA LEU A 178 -17.41 -3.32 -14.89
C LEU A 178 -18.61 -2.58 -15.48
N SER A 179 -19.68 -3.33 -15.75
CA SER A 179 -20.94 -2.79 -16.28
C SER A 179 -22.13 -3.32 -15.48
N GLY A 180 -23.21 -2.53 -15.42
CA GLY A 180 -24.45 -2.93 -14.73
C GLY A 180 -24.35 -3.00 -13.19
N TRP A 181 -23.24 -2.55 -12.60
CA TRP A 181 -23.07 -2.42 -11.16
C TRP A 181 -23.65 -1.09 -10.67
N SER A 182 -24.29 -1.11 -9.51
CA SER A 182 -24.63 0.13 -8.80
C SER A 182 -23.39 0.65 -8.06
N ASP A 183 -23.25 1.97 -7.92
CA ASP A 183 -22.07 2.57 -7.27
C ASP A 183 -21.96 2.20 -5.79
N ASP A 184 -23.10 2.09 -5.09
CA ASP A 184 -23.17 1.71 -3.68
C ASP A 184 -23.28 0.18 -3.44
N ASP A 185 -23.04 -0.64 -4.46
CA ASP A 185 -23.17 -2.10 -4.33
C ASP A 185 -22.01 -2.70 -3.51
N PRO A 186 -22.28 -3.34 -2.35
CA PRO A 186 -21.23 -3.99 -1.56
C PRO A 186 -20.54 -5.14 -2.32
N LEU A 187 -21.21 -5.77 -3.28
CA LEU A 187 -20.64 -6.82 -4.11
C LEU A 187 -19.63 -6.25 -5.13
N LYS A 188 -19.80 -5.00 -5.58
CA LYS A 188 -18.82 -4.30 -6.43
C LYS A 188 -17.50 -4.16 -5.70
N LEU A 189 -17.52 -3.69 -4.45
CA LEU A 189 -16.30 -3.55 -3.63
C LEU A 189 -15.64 -4.92 -3.40
N LYS A 190 -16.42 -5.95 -3.05
CA LYS A 190 -15.90 -7.32 -2.89
C LYS A 190 -15.25 -7.83 -4.17
N LEU A 191 -15.84 -7.57 -5.34
CA LEU A 191 -15.28 -7.94 -6.63
C LEU A 191 -13.94 -7.22 -6.87
N LEU A 192 -13.87 -5.91 -6.64
CA LEU A 192 -12.64 -5.13 -6.83
C LEU A 192 -11.48 -5.67 -5.98
N GLN A 193 -11.75 -6.00 -4.71
CA GLN A 193 -10.78 -6.64 -3.83
C GLN A 193 -10.36 -8.02 -4.36
N THR A 194 -11.33 -8.83 -4.80
CA THR A 194 -11.06 -10.16 -5.36
C THR A 194 -10.21 -10.08 -6.64
N LEU A 195 -10.44 -9.08 -7.49
CA LEU A 195 -9.65 -8.86 -8.72
C LEU A 195 -8.21 -8.45 -8.40
N ALA A 196 -7.96 -7.79 -7.27
CA ALA A 196 -6.62 -7.39 -6.84
C ALA A 196 -5.71 -8.60 -6.56
N ASP A 197 -6.31 -9.70 -6.09
CA ASP A 197 -5.59 -10.94 -5.76
C ASP A 197 -5.26 -11.79 -7.01
N ILE A 198 -5.79 -11.42 -8.18
CA ILE A 198 -5.65 -12.20 -9.41
C ILE A 198 -4.49 -11.66 -10.26
N PRO A 199 -3.57 -12.52 -10.75
CA PRO A 199 -2.50 -12.13 -11.65
C PRO A 199 -3.00 -11.35 -12.89
N PRO A 200 -2.40 -10.21 -13.25
CA PRO A 200 -2.81 -9.39 -14.40
C PRO A 200 -2.87 -10.14 -15.73
N ALA A 201 -1.98 -11.14 -15.92
CA ALA A 201 -1.96 -11.97 -17.11
C ALA A 201 -3.27 -12.72 -17.34
N ILE A 202 -3.91 -13.20 -16.26
CA ILE A 202 -5.19 -13.93 -16.33
C ILE A 202 -6.33 -12.95 -16.63
N LEU A 203 -6.32 -11.78 -16.01
CA LEU A 203 -7.32 -10.73 -16.23
C LEU A 203 -7.27 -10.14 -17.64
N SER A 204 -6.14 -10.24 -18.33
CA SER A 204 -5.97 -9.68 -19.68
C SER A 204 -6.89 -10.30 -20.74
N ASP A 205 -7.40 -11.52 -20.54
CA ASP A 205 -8.41 -12.12 -21.42
C ASP A 205 -9.85 -11.73 -20.99
N VAL A 206 -10.05 -11.22 -19.78
CA VAL A 206 -11.38 -10.80 -19.31
C VAL A 206 -11.66 -9.39 -19.82
N SER A 207 -12.71 -9.26 -20.64
CA SER A 207 -13.13 -8.00 -21.24
C SER A 207 -14.11 -7.23 -20.36
N GLU A 208 -15.13 -7.91 -19.84
CA GLU A 208 -16.23 -7.27 -19.12
C GLU A 208 -16.76 -8.19 -18.02
N ILE A 209 -17.19 -7.61 -16.89
CA ILE A 209 -17.80 -8.31 -15.76
C ILE A 209 -19.06 -7.57 -15.33
N LYS A 210 -20.18 -8.29 -15.26
CA LYS A 210 -21.48 -7.75 -14.86
C LYS A 210 -22.15 -8.61 -13.78
N PRO A 211 -22.99 -8.02 -12.92
CA PRO A 211 -23.79 -8.78 -12.00
C PRO A 211 -24.83 -9.59 -12.77
N ASP A 212 -25.05 -10.83 -12.36
CA ASP A 212 -26.10 -11.70 -12.87
C ASP A 212 -26.62 -12.48 -11.67
N PRO A 213 -27.27 -11.87 -10.66
CA PRO A 213 -27.68 -12.60 -9.46
C PRO A 213 -28.71 -13.70 -9.80
N SER A 214 -28.77 -14.74 -8.96
CA SER A 214 -29.77 -15.81 -9.05
C SER A 214 -30.21 -16.25 -7.66
N ASP A 215 -31.34 -16.95 -7.56
CA ASP A 215 -31.89 -17.44 -6.28
C ASP A 215 -30.88 -18.27 -5.48
N ALA A 216 -30.03 -19.04 -6.16
CA ALA A 216 -29.00 -19.87 -5.54
C ALA A 216 -27.72 -19.11 -5.20
N TYR A 217 -27.42 -18.02 -5.93
CA TYR A 217 -26.15 -17.29 -5.84
C TYR A 217 -26.40 -15.79 -6.01
N ALA A 218 -26.43 -15.07 -4.90
CA ALA A 218 -26.60 -13.62 -4.88
C ALA A 218 -25.39 -12.87 -5.47
N ASP A 219 -24.19 -13.44 -5.34
CA ASP A 219 -22.94 -12.89 -5.87
C ASP A 219 -22.54 -13.52 -7.22
N LYS A 220 -23.51 -14.05 -7.98
CA LYS A 220 -23.27 -14.57 -9.32
C LYS A 220 -22.95 -13.42 -10.27
N ILE A 221 -21.88 -13.63 -11.03
CA ILE A 221 -21.37 -12.71 -12.03
C ILE A 221 -21.28 -13.41 -13.38
N LYS A 222 -21.43 -12.60 -14.43
CA LYS A 222 -21.21 -13.01 -15.81
C LYS A 222 -20.06 -12.20 -16.37
N MET A 223 -19.13 -12.90 -17.01
CA MET A 223 -17.94 -12.30 -17.59
C MET A 223 -17.88 -12.60 -19.08
N TYR A 224 -17.37 -11.65 -19.85
CA TYR A 224 -17.07 -11.83 -21.26
C TYR A 224 -15.57 -11.83 -21.45
N THR A 225 -15.06 -12.76 -22.23
CA THR A 225 -13.64 -12.84 -22.56
C THR A 225 -13.36 -12.30 -23.96
N ARG A 226 -12.14 -11.80 -24.17
CA ARG A 226 -11.61 -11.38 -25.47
C ARG A 226 -11.49 -12.57 -26.42
N SER A 227 -11.32 -13.77 -25.86
CA SER A 227 -11.41 -15.04 -26.56
C SER A 227 -12.83 -15.45 -26.98
N GLN A 228 -13.85 -14.58 -26.86
CA GLN A 228 -15.24 -14.81 -27.28
C GLN A 228 -16.00 -15.89 -26.49
N PHE A 229 -15.64 -16.10 -25.22
CA PHE A 229 -16.37 -16.98 -24.31
C PHE A 229 -17.16 -16.18 -23.27
N GLU A 230 -18.33 -16.70 -22.92
CA GLU A 230 -19.10 -16.23 -21.76
C GLU A 230 -18.77 -17.12 -20.58
N VAL A 231 -18.40 -16.52 -19.45
CA VAL A 231 -18.08 -17.24 -18.22
C VAL A 231 -19.07 -16.84 -17.14
N SER A 232 -19.70 -17.81 -16.49
CA SER A 232 -20.58 -17.58 -15.35
C SER A 232 -19.99 -18.22 -14.10
N THR A 233 -19.83 -17.43 -13.04
CA THR A 233 -19.24 -17.86 -11.76
C THR A 233 -19.76 -16.99 -10.62
N THR A 234 -19.25 -17.16 -9.40
CA THR A 234 -19.47 -16.25 -8.27
C THR A 234 -18.21 -15.44 -7.98
N ILE A 235 -18.36 -14.29 -7.30
CA ILE A 235 -17.22 -13.49 -6.85
C ILE A 235 -16.27 -14.34 -5.99
N GLY A 236 -16.82 -15.14 -5.07
CA GLY A 236 -16.02 -15.97 -4.16
C GLY A 236 -15.19 -17.07 -4.85
N TYR A 237 -15.66 -17.60 -5.98
CA TYR A 237 -14.93 -18.64 -6.72
C TYR A 237 -13.91 -18.09 -7.72
N LEU A 238 -13.90 -16.78 -7.96
CA LEU A 238 -13.08 -16.18 -9.00
C LEU A 238 -11.57 -16.46 -8.84
N PRO A 239 -10.94 -16.29 -7.65
CA PRO A 239 -9.50 -16.52 -7.49
C PRO A 239 -9.09 -17.98 -7.74
N GLU A 240 -9.96 -18.92 -7.38
CA GLU A 240 -9.70 -20.36 -7.56
C GLU A 240 -9.94 -20.78 -9.01
N LYS A 241 -11.00 -20.29 -9.67
CA LYS A 241 -11.44 -20.82 -10.97
C LYS A 241 -10.81 -20.13 -12.16
N LEU A 242 -10.55 -18.83 -12.07
CA LEU A 242 -10.06 -18.06 -13.21
C LEU A 242 -8.69 -18.54 -13.74
N PRO A 243 -7.74 -19.04 -12.93
CA PRO A 243 -6.51 -19.65 -13.44
C PRO A 243 -6.75 -20.83 -14.41
N TYR A 244 -7.86 -21.56 -14.27
CA TYR A 244 -8.22 -22.69 -15.14
C TYR A 244 -8.92 -22.25 -16.43
N LEU A 245 -9.29 -20.97 -16.56
CA LEU A 245 -10.01 -20.44 -17.73
C LEU A 245 -9.23 -20.67 -19.02
N GLY A 246 -7.92 -20.38 -19.02
CA GLY A 246 -7.06 -20.57 -20.19
C GLY A 246 -7.03 -22.03 -20.65
N TYR A 247 -6.96 -22.98 -19.71
CA TYR A 247 -7.00 -24.41 -20.03
C TYR A 247 -8.34 -24.83 -20.63
N MET A 248 -9.47 -24.39 -20.05
CA MET A 248 -10.80 -24.69 -20.56
C MET A 248 -11.02 -24.11 -21.97
N ILE A 249 -10.60 -22.86 -22.20
CA ILE A 249 -10.68 -22.22 -23.52
C ILE A 249 -9.88 -23.01 -24.55
N ASN A 250 -8.64 -23.42 -24.21
CA ASN A 250 -7.79 -24.17 -25.13
C ASN A 250 -8.39 -25.55 -25.44
N SER A 251 -8.90 -26.27 -24.44
CA SER A 251 -9.56 -27.55 -24.65
C SER A 251 -10.79 -27.45 -25.56
N LEU A 252 -11.55 -26.35 -25.47
CA LEU A 252 -12.68 -26.08 -26.37
C LEU A 252 -12.23 -25.72 -27.77
N LYS A 253 -11.15 -24.94 -27.91
CA LYS A 253 -10.54 -24.61 -29.21
C LYS A 253 -10.03 -25.86 -29.93
N ASP A 254 -9.44 -26.81 -29.21
CA ASP A 254 -9.01 -28.10 -29.76
C ASP A 254 -10.19 -28.93 -30.28
N GLN A 255 -11.40 -28.69 -29.78
CA GLN A 255 -12.66 -29.27 -30.28
C GLN A 255 -13.32 -28.44 -31.39
N ASN A 256 -12.59 -27.51 -32.01
CA ASN A 256 -13.09 -26.55 -33.01
C ASN A 256 -14.23 -25.65 -32.50
N LYS A 257 -14.34 -25.40 -31.19
CA LYS A 257 -15.28 -24.42 -30.63
C LYS A 257 -14.57 -23.09 -30.40
N THR A 258 -14.99 -22.07 -31.14
CA THR A 258 -14.40 -20.72 -31.09
C THR A 258 -15.15 -19.77 -30.14
N SER A 259 -16.34 -20.14 -29.69
CA SER A 259 -17.14 -19.40 -28.71
C SER A 259 -18.02 -20.36 -27.91
N GLY A 260 -18.55 -19.90 -26.78
CA GLY A 260 -19.46 -20.69 -25.96
C GLY A 260 -19.65 -20.17 -24.55
N VAL A 261 -20.45 -20.89 -23.78
CA VAL A 261 -20.74 -20.60 -22.36
C VAL A 261 -19.98 -21.59 -21.48
N ILE A 262 -19.23 -21.07 -20.52
CA ILE A 262 -18.48 -21.83 -19.52
C ILE A 262 -19.08 -21.50 -18.15
N SER A 263 -19.51 -22.51 -17.41
CA SER A 263 -20.06 -22.35 -16.05
C SER A 263 -19.06 -22.90 -15.03
N MET A 264 -18.67 -22.09 -14.06
CA MET A 264 -17.63 -22.41 -13.07
C MET A 264 -18.18 -22.41 -11.64
N PHE A 265 -19.29 -23.11 -11.40
CA PHE A 265 -19.96 -23.15 -10.09
C PHE A 265 -19.56 -24.34 -9.21
N GLU A 266 -18.86 -25.34 -9.76
CA GLU A 266 -18.51 -26.57 -9.05
C GLU A 266 -17.14 -26.46 -8.34
N GLN A 267 -17.05 -27.02 -7.12
CA GLN A 267 -15.75 -27.24 -6.47
C GLN A 267 -14.94 -28.23 -7.31
N VAL A 268 -13.76 -27.81 -7.77
CA VAL A 268 -12.84 -28.72 -8.47
C VAL A 268 -12.15 -29.48 -7.35
N ARG A 269 -12.75 -30.58 -6.90
CA ARG A 269 -12.04 -31.58 -6.09
C ARG A 269 -11.14 -32.36 -7.04
N GLY A 270 -9.91 -31.89 -7.25
CA GLY A 270 -8.92 -32.68 -7.99
C GLY A 270 -7.74 -31.87 -8.51
N GLU A 271 -6.56 -32.20 -7.94
CA GLU A 271 -5.19 -32.00 -8.42
C GLU A 271 -4.75 -30.60 -8.90
N ALA A 272 -3.86 -30.00 -8.11
CA ALA A 272 -3.13 -28.79 -8.47
C ALA A 272 -2.35 -29.01 -9.78
N ILE A 273 -2.68 -28.21 -10.80
CA ILE A 273 -1.89 -28.13 -12.02
C ILE A 273 -0.71 -27.18 -11.73
N PRO A 274 0.56 -27.59 -11.96
CA PRO A 274 1.68 -26.68 -11.82
C PRO A 274 1.58 -25.56 -12.86
N LEU A 275 1.46 -24.32 -12.39
CA LEU A 275 1.61 -23.13 -13.22
C LEU A 275 3.08 -23.04 -13.64
N ASP A 276 3.36 -23.39 -14.89
CA ASP A 276 4.68 -23.23 -15.50
C ASP A 276 4.98 -21.73 -15.70
N THR A 277 5.59 -21.12 -14.70
CA THR A 277 6.29 -19.84 -14.87
C THR A 277 7.58 -20.11 -15.62
N GLY A 278 7.55 -19.90 -16.93
CA GLY A 278 8.65 -20.17 -17.84
C GLY A 278 9.97 -19.54 -17.41
N ALA A 279 10.88 -20.37 -16.90
CA ALA A 279 12.31 -20.10 -16.84
C ALA A 279 13.01 -21.21 -17.65
N LYS A 280 13.59 -20.81 -18.79
CA LYS A 280 14.42 -21.67 -19.63
C LYS A 280 15.72 -21.98 -18.89
N ASP A 281 16.04 -23.26 -18.73
CA ASP A 281 17.42 -23.70 -18.65
C ASP A 281 17.64 -25.03 -19.39
N THR A 282 18.77 -25.05 -20.08
CA THR A 282 19.22 -26.11 -20.98
C THR A 282 20.16 -27.05 -20.26
N LYS A 283 19.97 -28.38 -20.39
CA LYS A 283 20.97 -29.36 -20.89
C LYS A 283 20.62 -30.84 -20.60
N LYS A 284 20.53 -31.58 -21.71
CA LYS A 284 21.26 -32.80 -22.10
C LYS A 284 21.03 -34.14 -21.37
N ALA A 285 20.25 -34.99 -22.07
CA ALA A 285 20.46 -36.39 -22.46
C ALA A 285 21.33 -37.35 -21.60
N GLY A 286 20.73 -38.52 -21.32
CA GLY A 286 21.38 -39.77 -20.95
C GLY A 286 20.41 -40.95 -21.06
N ASP A 287 20.65 -41.79 -22.06
CA ASP A 287 19.92 -42.97 -22.56
C ASP A 287 19.82 -44.12 -21.53
N THR A 288 18.79 -44.97 -21.60
CA THR A 288 18.91 -46.45 -21.76
C THR A 288 17.54 -47.14 -21.83
N LYS A 289 17.37 -47.82 -22.96
CA LYS A 289 16.30 -48.67 -23.47
C LYS A 289 16.25 -50.08 -22.82
N LYS A 290 15.05 -50.65 -22.56
CA LYS A 290 14.71 -52.10 -22.74
C LYS A 290 13.20 -52.34 -22.48
N ASN A 291 12.35 -52.43 -23.51
CA ASN A 291 11.92 -53.62 -24.27
C ASN A 291 10.81 -54.49 -23.63
N ASP A 292 9.78 -54.68 -24.45
CA ASP A 292 9.03 -55.92 -24.72
C ASP A 292 7.79 -56.32 -23.89
N ASN A 293 6.64 -55.98 -24.48
CA ASN A 293 5.74 -56.93 -25.17
C ASN A 293 4.48 -57.43 -24.42
N LYS A 294 3.35 -57.12 -25.09
CA LYS A 294 2.23 -58.00 -25.45
C LYS A 294 1.01 -58.16 -24.52
N LYS A 295 -0.12 -57.89 -25.19
CA LYS A 295 -1.32 -58.74 -25.34
C LYS A 295 -2.56 -58.36 -24.52
N GLU A 296 -3.46 -57.66 -25.20
CA GLU A 296 -4.91 -57.79 -25.04
C GLU A 296 -5.36 -59.25 -25.27
N PRO A 297 -6.39 -59.73 -24.55
CA PRO A 297 -7.64 -59.97 -25.24
C PRO A 297 -8.90 -59.67 -24.39
N THR A 298 -9.84 -58.92 -24.96
CA THR A 298 -11.30 -59.12 -24.78
C THR A 298 -11.75 -60.29 -25.68
N PRO A 299 -13.03 -60.78 -25.75
CA PRO A 299 -14.29 -60.37 -25.09
C PRO A 299 -15.22 -61.53 -24.63
N LYS A 300 -16.36 -61.22 -23.97
CA LYS A 300 -17.71 -61.84 -24.13
C LYS A 300 -18.73 -61.20 -23.15
N THR A 301 -19.75 -60.43 -23.57
CA THR A 301 -21.10 -60.78 -24.10
C THR A 301 -22.18 -60.99 -22.99
N THR A 302 -22.89 -59.93 -22.51
CA THR A 302 -24.34 -59.50 -22.72
C THR A 302 -25.40 -60.17 -21.78
N PRO A 303 -26.71 -59.79 -21.70
CA PRO A 303 -27.43 -58.48 -21.57
C PRO A 303 -28.62 -58.41 -20.55
N LYS A 304 -29.21 -57.19 -20.40
CA LYS A 304 -30.66 -56.80 -20.22
C LYS A 304 -31.30 -56.83 -18.79
N PRO A 305 -32.44 -56.12 -18.53
CA PRO A 305 -33.17 -55.09 -19.30
C PRO A 305 -33.66 -53.82 -18.53
N THR A 306 -33.92 -52.75 -19.30
CA THR A 306 -34.80 -51.60 -19.01
C THR A 306 -36.29 -52.00 -18.91
N PRO A 307 -37.13 -51.18 -18.26
CA PRO A 307 -38.42 -50.83 -18.87
C PRO A 307 -38.77 -49.33 -18.80
N THR A 308 -39.22 -48.80 -19.93
CA THR A 308 -40.15 -47.66 -20.13
C THR A 308 -41.43 -48.30 -20.75
N PRO A 309 -42.65 -47.71 -20.85
CA PRO A 309 -43.06 -46.30 -20.70
C PRO A 309 -44.42 -46.06 -19.99
N THR A 310 -44.83 -44.80 -19.79
CA THR A 310 -46.26 -44.38 -19.85
C THR A 310 -46.37 -42.90 -20.25
N LYS A 311 -47.26 -42.65 -21.22
CA LYS A 311 -47.66 -41.37 -21.82
C LYS A 311 -48.73 -40.64 -20.99
N SER A 312 -48.97 -39.36 -21.30
CA SER A 312 -50.23 -38.54 -21.25
C SER A 312 -49.98 -37.20 -20.53
N ALA A 313 -50.45 -36.01 -20.92
CA ALA A 313 -51.20 -35.50 -22.07
C ALA A 313 -51.05 -33.96 -22.11
N THR A 314 -51.19 -33.36 -23.28
CA THR A 314 -51.31 -31.90 -23.53
C THR A 314 -52.75 -31.43 -23.36
N PRO A 315 -53.00 -30.14 -23.07
CA PRO A 315 -53.94 -29.37 -23.90
C PRO A 315 -53.41 -28.00 -24.35
N LYS A 316 -53.89 -27.57 -25.52
CA LYS A 316 -53.62 -26.33 -26.30
C LYS A 316 -54.85 -25.37 -26.17
N PRO A 317 -54.94 -24.19 -26.83
CA PRO A 317 -54.54 -22.84 -26.37
C PRO A 317 -55.67 -21.75 -26.36
N LYS A 318 -55.28 -20.49 -26.03
CA LYS A 318 -55.86 -19.14 -26.40
C LYS A 318 -57.01 -18.60 -25.48
N PRO A 319 -57.24 -17.26 -25.34
CA PRO A 319 -56.74 -16.16 -26.17
C PRO A 319 -56.28 -14.81 -25.55
N THR A 320 -55.52 -14.10 -26.39
CA THR A 320 -55.19 -12.66 -26.38
C THR A 320 -56.45 -11.77 -26.40
N PRO A 321 -56.43 -10.60 -25.72
CA PRO A 321 -57.25 -9.47 -26.10
C PRO A 321 -56.44 -8.30 -26.69
N THR A 322 -57.10 -7.69 -27.67
CA THR A 322 -56.81 -6.56 -28.55
C THR A 322 -56.46 -5.24 -27.85
N GLN A 323 -55.72 -4.41 -28.59
CA GLN A 323 -55.46 -2.98 -28.39
C GLN A 323 -56.71 -2.18 -27.97
N ARG A 324 -56.47 -1.11 -27.20
CA ARG A 324 -57.37 0.04 -27.14
C ARG A 324 -56.54 1.34 -27.09
N ASP A 325 -56.83 2.22 -28.02
CA ASP A 325 -56.42 3.62 -28.08
C ASP A 325 -56.64 4.37 -26.77
N VAL A 326 -55.68 5.21 -26.37
CA VAL A 326 -55.98 6.44 -25.63
C VAL A 326 -55.15 7.59 -26.20
N LYS A 327 -55.88 8.49 -26.82
CA LYS A 327 -55.56 9.87 -27.18
C LYS A 327 -55.85 10.72 -25.95
N GLY A 328 -54.96 11.64 -25.55
CA GLY A 328 -55.35 12.79 -24.72
C GLY A 328 -54.33 13.28 -23.69
N ASN A 329 -53.85 14.51 -23.97
CA ASN A 329 -53.28 15.55 -23.09
C ASN A 329 -51.88 15.35 -22.49
#